data_AF-A0A915DVS0-F1
#
_entry.id   AF-A0A915DVS0-F1
#
_cell.length_a   1.000
_cell.length_b   1.000
_cell.length_c   1.000
_cell.angle_alpha   90.00
_cell.angle_beta   90.00
_cell.angle_gamma   90.00
#
_symmetry.space_group_name_H-M   'P 1'
#
loop_
_entity.id
_entity.type
_entity.pdbx_description
1 polymer ?
#
loop_
_entity_poly.entity_id
_entity_poly.type
_entity_poly.pdbx_seq_one_letter_code
_entity_poly.pdbx_strand_id
1 'polypeptide(L)'
;MSDLIYAIRGSFGFCVKRGITSETQQEIARQLLDPKNAICRALKFSNNGQYLCYCDSTRTVLIESATGKELFTADLGKTSHIIFSPRDTVMVTYEPYVIYGSRMNADGTTKVPNPNLQAVSVEATIRGG
;
A
#
# COMPACT_ATOMS: atom_id res chain seq x y z
N MET A 1 -18.43 -23.01 -0.23
CA MET A 1 -18.25 -21.55 -0.13
C MET A 1 -16.94 -21.23 -0.83
N SER A 2 -16.92 -20.36 -1.85
CA SER A 2 -15.67 -20.02 -2.55
C SER A 2 -14.90 -18.99 -1.73
N ASP A 3 -13.67 -19.31 -1.35
CA ASP A 3 -12.78 -18.43 -0.56
C ASP A 3 -11.94 -17.50 -1.45
N LEU A 4 -12.43 -17.20 -2.66
CA LEU A 4 -11.77 -16.28 -3.56
C LEU A 4 -11.80 -14.88 -2.96
N ILE A 5 -10.62 -14.30 -2.74
CA ILE A 5 -10.45 -12.90 -2.38
C ILE A 5 -9.99 -12.13 -3.61
N TYR A 6 -10.65 -11.01 -3.89
CA TYR A 6 -10.29 -10.12 -4.99
C TYR A 6 -10.45 -8.67 -4.60
N ALA A 7 -9.79 -7.77 -5.33
CA ALA A 7 -9.85 -6.35 -5.10
C ALA A 7 -10.34 -5.61 -6.35
N ILE A 8 -11.12 -4.55 -6.14
CA ILE A 8 -11.61 -3.66 -7.19
C ILE A 8 -11.07 -2.27 -6.89
N ARG A 9 -10.38 -1.65 -7.85
CA ARG A 9 -9.92 -0.25 -7.77
C ARG A 9 -10.69 0.61 -8.77
N GLY A 10 -11.29 1.69 -8.29
CA GLY A 10 -11.92 2.72 -9.10
C GLY A 10 -11.24 4.08 -8.95
N SER A 11 -11.79 5.12 -9.57
CA SER A 11 -11.32 6.50 -9.42
C SER A 11 -11.56 7.09 -8.03
N PHE A 12 -12.54 6.56 -7.28
CA PHE A 12 -12.95 7.03 -5.95
C PHE A 12 -12.41 6.17 -4.80
N GLY A 13 -11.45 5.28 -5.07
CA GLY A 13 -10.87 4.39 -4.06
C GLY A 13 -10.91 2.92 -4.48
N PHE A 14 -11.04 2.03 -3.51
CA PHE A 14 -11.04 0.59 -3.75
C PHE A 14 -11.84 -0.19 -2.72
N CYS A 15 -12.12 -1.45 -3.03
CA CYS A 15 -12.64 -2.43 -2.07
C CYS A 15 -11.99 -3.80 -2.26
N VAL A 16 -11.97 -4.58 -1.19
CA VAL A 16 -11.54 -5.98 -1.14
C VAL A 16 -12.74 -6.82 -0.74
N LYS A 17 -13.01 -7.88 -1.49
CA LYS A 17 -14.16 -8.75 -1.31
C LYS A 17 -13.77 -10.22 -1.28
N ARG A 18 -14.52 -11.01 -0.53
CA ARG A 18 -14.49 -12.48 -0.53
C ARG A 18 -15.74 -13.02 -1.21
N GLY A 19 -15.62 -14.09 -2.00
CA GLY A 19 -16.75 -14.79 -2.62
C GLY A 19 -17.10 -14.29 -4.01
N ILE A 20 -17.77 -15.12 -4.82
CA ILE A 20 -18.00 -14.85 -6.25
C ILE A 20 -19.42 -14.37 -6.52
N THR A 21 -20.42 -15.00 -5.90
CA THR A 21 -21.84 -14.73 -6.16
C THR A 21 -22.40 -13.68 -5.20
N SER A 22 -23.51 -13.06 -5.57
CA SER A 22 -24.23 -12.09 -4.71
C SER A 22 -24.52 -12.61 -3.31
N GLU A 23 -24.84 -13.90 -3.18
CA GLU A 23 -25.18 -14.53 -1.89
C GLU A 23 -23.95 -14.86 -1.04
N THR A 24 -22.77 -14.96 -1.67
CA THR A 24 -21.51 -15.34 -1.01
C THR A 24 -20.53 -14.19 -0.88
N GLN A 25 -20.84 -13.04 -1.49
CA GLN A 25 -19.97 -11.87 -1.47
C GLN A 25 -19.99 -11.18 -0.11
N GLN A 26 -18.81 -11.06 0.48
CA GLN A 26 -18.57 -10.30 1.70
C GLN A 26 -17.54 -9.21 1.41
N GLU A 27 -17.80 -7.99 1.86
CA GLU A 27 -16.79 -6.93 1.87
C GLU A 27 -15.84 -7.13 3.05
N ILE A 28 -14.53 -7.18 2.75
CA ILE A 28 -13.47 -7.32 3.74
C ILE A 28 -12.93 -5.93 4.13
N ALA A 29 -12.67 -5.09 3.12
CA ALA A 29 -12.16 -3.74 3.32
C ALA A 29 -12.69 -2.82 2.23
N ARG A 30 -12.90 -1.55 2.57
CA ARG A 30 -13.25 -0.49 1.63
C ARG A 30 -12.56 0.79 2.04
N GLN A 31 -11.92 1.41 1.06
CA GLN A 31 -11.36 2.75 1.21
C GLN A 31 -12.03 3.66 0.20
N LEU A 32 -12.75 4.66 0.71
CA LEU A 32 -13.27 5.76 -0.10
C LEU A 32 -12.24 6.90 -0.05
N LEU A 33 -11.91 7.42 -1.23
CA LEU A 33 -10.94 8.50 -1.39
C LEU A 33 -11.62 9.67 -2.07
N ASP A 34 -11.39 10.88 -1.55
CA ASP A 34 -11.76 12.11 -2.25
C ASP A 34 -10.80 12.33 -3.42
N PRO A 35 -11.23 12.18 -4.69
CA PRO A 35 -10.32 12.25 -5.84
C PRO A 35 -9.61 13.59 -5.99
N LYS A 36 -10.09 14.66 -5.34
CA LYS A 36 -9.41 15.97 -5.33
C LYS A 36 -8.17 15.97 -4.45
N ASN A 37 -8.15 15.14 -3.41
CA ASN A 37 -7.16 15.16 -2.35
C ASN A 37 -6.34 13.86 -2.25
N ALA A 38 -6.92 12.72 -2.65
CA ALA A 38 -6.33 11.41 -2.52
C ALA A 38 -6.76 10.49 -3.68
N ILE A 39 -5.81 9.73 -4.23
CA ILE A 39 -6.07 8.69 -5.23
C ILE A 39 -5.30 7.42 -4.88
N CYS A 40 -5.90 6.26 -5.12
CA CYS A 40 -5.22 4.97 -4.99
C CYS A 40 -4.27 4.78 -6.17
N ARG A 41 -2.98 5.06 -5.96
CA ARG A 41 -1.95 4.99 -7.00
C ARG A 41 -1.53 3.56 -7.29
N ALA A 42 -1.40 2.76 -6.25
CA ALA A 42 -1.02 1.35 -6.34
C ALA A 42 -1.90 0.51 -5.41
N LEU A 43 -2.20 -0.70 -5.86
CA LEU A 43 -2.94 -1.72 -5.12
C LEU A 43 -2.39 -3.07 -5.56
N LYS A 44 -1.82 -3.85 -4.64
CA LYS A 44 -1.14 -5.10 -4.99
C LYS A 44 -1.25 -6.14 -3.89
N PHE A 45 -1.64 -7.35 -4.28
CA PHE A 45 -1.51 -8.53 -3.42
C PHE A 45 -0.04 -8.97 -3.33
N SER A 46 0.33 -9.49 -2.17
CA SER A 46 1.48 -10.39 -2.00
C SER A 46 1.36 -11.61 -2.91
N ASN A 47 2.47 -12.29 -3.19
CA ASN A 47 2.52 -13.41 -4.13
C ASN A 47 1.66 -14.58 -3.65
N ASN A 48 1.57 -14.79 -2.34
CA ASN A 48 0.70 -15.79 -1.72
C ASN A 48 -0.74 -15.32 -1.45
N GLY A 49 -1.06 -14.05 -1.71
CA GLY A 49 -2.38 -13.46 -1.50
C GLY A 49 -2.80 -13.23 -0.04
N GLN A 50 -1.93 -13.46 0.94
CA GLN A 50 -2.26 -13.28 2.37
C GLN A 50 -2.32 -11.80 2.77
N TYR A 51 -1.57 -10.97 2.06
CA TYR A 51 -1.51 -9.53 2.28
C TYR A 51 -1.87 -8.74 1.03
N LEU A 52 -2.44 -7.57 1.24
CA LEU A 52 -2.66 -6.57 0.21
C LEU A 52 -2.07 -5.24 0.67
N CYS A 53 -1.29 -4.59 -0.18
CA CYS A 53 -0.76 -3.26 0.08
C CYS A 53 -1.35 -2.26 -0.91
N TYR A 54 -1.61 -1.05 -0.42
CA TYR A 54 -2.07 0.06 -1.23
C TYR A 54 -1.34 1.36 -0.88
N CYS A 55 -1.29 2.27 -1.86
CA CYS A 55 -0.78 3.63 -1.69
C CYS A 55 -1.87 4.63 -2.13
N ASP A 56 -2.32 5.52 -1.24
CA ASP A 56 -3.48 6.40 -1.48
C ASP A 56 -3.13 7.89 -1.67
N SER A 57 -1.93 8.21 -2.13
CA SER A 57 -1.39 9.59 -2.23
C SER A 57 -1.20 10.31 -0.89
N THR A 58 -1.56 9.68 0.23
CA THR A 58 -1.29 10.18 1.57
C THR A 58 -0.47 9.17 2.35
N ARG A 59 -0.87 7.91 2.32
CA ARG A 59 -0.32 6.80 3.09
C ARG A 59 -0.01 5.62 2.19
N THR A 60 0.91 4.79 2.68
CA THR A 60 1.11 3.42 2.24
C THR A 60 0.67 2.51 3.37
N VAL A 61 -0.21 1.57 3.07
CA VAL A 61 -0.84 0.70 4.06
C VAL A 61 -0.74 -0.75 3.59
N LEU A 62 -0.35 -1.65 4.50
CA LEU A 62 -0.37 -3.10 4.33
C LEU A 62 -1.49 -3.66 5.19
N ILE A 63 -2.38 -4.45 4.61
CA ILE A 63 -3.47 -5.13 5.31
C ILE A 63 -3.37 -6.65 5.15
N GLU A 64 -3.88 -7.37 6.14
CA GLU A 64 -4.21 -8.78 6.00
C GLU A 64 -5.42 -8.94 5.07
N SER A 65 -5.27 -9.69 3.97
CA SER A 65 -6.29 -9.80 2.94
C SER A 65 -7.55 -10.51 3.42
N ALA A 66 -7.46 -11.39 4.42
CA ALA A 66 -8.59 -12.16 4.92
C ALA A 66 -9.52 -11.37 5.84
N THR A 67 -9.01 -10.36 6.53
CA THR A 67 -9.71 -9.63 7.60
C THR A 67 -9.79 -8.13 7.36
N GLY A 68 -8.93 -7.58 6.48
CA GLY A 68 -8.81 -6.14 6.28
C GLY A 68 -8.02 -5.44 7.38
N LYS A 69 -7.46 -6.17 8.36
CA LYS A 69 -6.68 -5.58 9.46
C LYS A 69 -5.43 -4.89 8.91
N GLU A 70 -5.25 -3.61 9.26
CA GLU A 70 -4.00 -2.89 8.98
C GLU A 70 -2.86 -3.48 9.82
N LEU A 71 -1.77 -3.83 9.14
CA LEU A 71 -0.54 -4.37 9.75
C LEU A 71 0.56 -3.32 9.78
N PHE A 72 0.62 -2.47 8.75
CA PHE A 72 1.59 -1.38 8.64
C PHE A 72 0.95 -0.18 7.98
N THR A 73 1.30 1.00 8.47
CA THR A 73 0.90 2.29 7.91
C THR A 73 2.08 3.25 7.98
N ALA A 74 2.35 3.95 6.86
CA ALA A 74 3.35 5.00 6.80
C ALA A 74 2.88 6.17 5.91
N ASP A 75 3.23 7.39 6.30
CA ASP A 75 2.86 8.63 5.59
C ASP A 75 3.77 8.88 4.38
N LEU A 76 3.51 8.13 3.30
CA LEU A 76 4.29 8.13 2.07
C LEU A 76 3.48 8.63 0.87
N GLY A 77 3.11 9.91 0.90
CA GLY A 77 2.12 10.48 -0.02
C GLY A 77 2.50 10.50 -1.51
N LYS A 78 3.76 10.27 -1.87
CA LYS A 78 4.19 10.21 -3.28
C LYS A 78 4.42 8.79 -3.79
N THR A 79 4.43 7.80 -2.91
CA THR A 79 4.70 6.41 -3.27
C THR A 79 3.63 5.87 -4.21
N SER A 80 4.07 5.15 -5.24
CA SER A 80 3.17 4.59 -6.27
C SER A 80 3.62 3.23 -6.79
N HIS A 81 4.66 2.64 -6.22
CA HIS A 81 5.15 1.31 -6.59
C HIS A 81 5.25 0.42 -5.37
N ILE A 82 4.83 -0.84 -5.54
CA ILE A 82 4.82 -1.88 -4.50
C ILE A 82 5.41 -3.15 -5.10
N ILE A 83 6.41 -3.71 -4.44
CA ILE A 83 7.04 -4.97 -4.82
C ILE A 83 7.14 -5.85 -3.58
N PHE A 84 6.57 -7.04 -3.66
CA PHE A 84 6.83 -8.10 -2.68
C PHE A 84 7.99 -8.95 -3.17
N SER A 85 8.89 -9.29 -2.25
CA SER A 85 9.91 -10.32 -2.49
C SER A 85 9.25 -11.66 -2.85
N PRO A 86 9.93 -12.59 -3.55
CA PRO A 86 9.31 -13.85 -4.01
C PRO A 86 8.70 -14.73 -2.91
N ARG A 87 9.14 -14.56 -1.65
CA ARG A 87 8.63 -15.29 -0.48
C ARG A 87 7.74 -14.42 0.42
N ASP A 88 7.39 -13.22 -0.02
CA ASP A 88 6.58 -12.25 0.72
C ASP A 88 7.13 -11.83 2.11
N THR A 89 8.41 -12.09 2.39
CA THR A 89 9.04 -11.73 3.68
C THR A 89 9.45 -10.26 3.75
N VAL A 90 9.76 -9.67 2.60
CA VAL A 90 10.08 -8.24 2.45
C VAL A 90 9.13 -7.61 1.44
N MET A 91 8.65 -6.41 1.77
CA MET A 91 7.94 -5.52 0.87
C MET A 91 8.78 -4.27 0.63
N VAL A 92 8.89 -3.85 -0.63
CA VAL A 92 9.54 -2.61 -1.03
C VAL A 92 8.53 -1.66 -1.64
N THR A 93 8.60 -0.40 -1.23
CA THR A 93 7.83 0.68 -1.83
C THR A 93 8.73 1.85 -2.22
N TYR A 94 8.36 2.55 -3.29
CA TYR A 94 9.10 3.72 -3.76
C TYR A 94 8.24 4.63 -4.66
N GLU A 95 8.75 5.84 -4.85
CA GLU A 95 8.31 6.82 -5.83
C GLU A 95 9.16 6.68 -7.10
N PRO A 96 8.57 6.53 -8.30
CA PRO A 96 9.32 6.44 -9.54
C PRO A 96 9.86 7.83 -9.92
N TYR A 97 11.06 7.87 -10.52
CA TYR A 97 11.66 9.07 -11.11
C TYR A 97 11.83 10.26 -10.15
N VAL A 98 12.19 10.01 -8.89
CA VAL A 98 12.49 11.09 -7.94
C VAL A 98 13.71 11.87 -8.40
N ILE A 99 13.50 13.15 -8.67
CA ILE A 99 14.58 14.12 -8.91
C ILE A 99 14.81 14.86 -7.59
N TYR A 100 15.96 14.58 -6.97
CA TYR A 100 16.41 15.37 -5.84
C TYR A 100 16.92 16.70 -6.37
N GLY A 101 16.25 17.80 -6.01
CA GLY A 101 16.63 19.16 -6.39
C GLY A 101 17.96 19.60 -5.76
N SER A 102 18.15 20.92 -5.56
CA SER A 102 19.38 21.45 -4.95
C SER A 102 19.76 20.70 -3.67
N ARG A 103 21.06 20.39 -3.54
CA ARG A 103 21.64 19.76 -2.34
C ARG A 103 21.72 20.73 -1.16
N MET A 104 21.33 21.99 -1.32
CA MET A 104 21.32 23.00 -0.28
C MET A 104 19.90 23.53 -0.06
N ASN A 105 19.54 23.73 1.20
CA ASN A 105 18.36 24.48 1.63
C ASN A 105 18.59 25.99 1.42
N ALA A 106 17.52 26.78 1.53
CA ALA A 106 17.59 28.24 1.38
C ALA A 106 18.48 28.93 2.45
N ASP A 107 18.73 28.25 3.57
CA ASP A 107 19.59 28.69 4.66
C ASP A 107 21.06 28.26 4.50
N GLY A 108 21.42 27.62 3.38
CA GLY A 108 22.78 27.13 3.09
C GLY A 108 23.13 25.79 3.73
N THR A 109 22.24 25.17 4.49
CA THR A 109 22.46 23.83 5.06
C THR A 109 22.33 22.74 3.99
N THR A 110 23.02 21.60 4.19
CA THR A 110 22.91 20.46 3.26
C THR A 110 21.53 19.82 3.40
N LYS A 111 20.80 19.71 2.29
CA LYS A 111 19.52 19.03 2.21
C LYS A 111 19.75 17.52 2.15
N VAL A 112 19.33 16.80 3.19
CA VAL A 112 19.24 15.33 3.15
C VAL A 112 17.81 14.97 2.78
N PRO A 113 17.55 14.47 1.57
CA PRO A 113 16.20 14.06 1.21
C PRO A 113 15.83 12.77 1.94
N ASN A 114 14.53 12.59 2.19
CA ASN A 114 14.03 11.32 2.72
C ASN A 114 14.38 10.17 1.74
N PRO A 115 14.74 8.99 2.28
CA PRO A 115 15.00 7.81 1.45
C PRO A 115 13.73 7.48 0.66
N ASN A 116 13.86 7.42 -0.67
CA ASN A 116 12.74 7.12 -1.57
C ASN A 116 12.33 5.66 -1.48
N LEU A 117 13.31 4.76 -1.52
CA LEU A 117 13.07 3.33 -1.39
C LEU A 117 12.92 2.97 0.09
N GLN A 118 11.79 2.36 0.43
CA GLN A 118 11.54 1.81 1.77
C GLN A 118 11.38 0.31 1.68
N ALA A 119 12.10 -0.41 2.55
CA ALA A 119 11.98 -1.85 2.69
C ALA A 119 11.38 -2.17 4.07
N VAL A 120 10.33 -2.96 4.08
CA VAL A 120 9.59 -3.38 5.28
C VAL A 120 9.69 -4.90 5.39
N SER A 121 10.12 -5.40 6.55
CA SER A 121 10.00 -6.81 6.89
C SER A 121 8.55 -7.10 7.27
N VAL A 122 7.86 -7.85 6.41
CA VAL A 122 6.44 -8.21 6.62
C VAL A 122 6.28 -9.06 7.89
N GLU A 123 7.22 -9.98 8.13
CA GLU A 123 7.20 -10.84 9.32
C GLU A 123 7.42 -10.05 10.61
N ALA A 124 8.31 -9.06 10.61
CA ALA A 124 8.56 -8.23 11.79
C ALA A 124 7.35 -7.36 12.12
N THR A 125 6.70 -6.81 11.09
CA THR A 125 5.46 -6.03 11.23
C THR A 125 4.35 -6.85 11.90
N ILE A 126 4.20 -8.12 11.54
CA ILE A 126 3.17 -9.00 12.13
C ILE A 126 3.45 -9.28 13.61
N ARG A 127 4.72 -9.42 14.00
CA ARG A 127 5.11 -9.77 15.37
C ARG A 127 5.15 -8.59 16.33
N GLY A 128 5.20 -7.36 15.82
CA GLY A 128 5.36 -6.13 16.60
C GLY A 128 4.08 -5.33 16.84
N GLY A 129 2.92 -5.80 16.36
CA GLY A 129 1.61 -5.13 16.50
C GLY A 129 0.63 -5.86 17.40
#